data_AF-A0A2T2UPK7-F1
#
_entry.id   AF-A0A2T2UPK7-F1
#
_cell.length_a   1.000
_cell.length_b   1.000
_cell.length_c   1.000
_cell.angle_alpha   90.00
_cell.angle_beta   90.00
_cell.angle_gamma   90.00
#
_symmetry.space_group_name_H-M   'P 1'
#
loop_
_entity.id
_entity.type
_entity.pdbx_description
1 polymer ?
#
loop_
_entity_poly.entity_id
_entity_poly.type
_entity_poly.pdbx_seq_one_letter_code
_entity_poly.pdbx_strand_id
1 'polypeptide(L)'
;MPQSSKRRSQSRALVFEQRNYLLLALGVALIVIGFTAMYLENAYKGFISLNVSPVLIVGGYAEIIYALLWSPSDDASQDDG
;
A
#
# COMPACT_ATOMS: atom_id res chain seq x y z
N MET A 1 35.33 32.97 -10.36
CA MET A 1 34.01 32.58 -10.88
C MET A 1 33.34 31.67 -9.85
N PRO A 2 32.19 32.03 -9.28
CA PRO A 2 31.56 31.23 -8.23
C PRO A 2 30.97 29.94 -8.84
N GLN A 3 31.33 28.81 -8.24
CA GLN A 3 30.88 27.48 -8.66
C GLN A 3 29.36 27.34 -8.45
N SER A 4 28.67 26.99 -9.53
CA SER A 4 27.27 26.60 -9.52
C SER A 4 27.11 25.36 -8.64
N SER A 5 26.53 25.55 -7.46
CA SER A 5 26.07 24.48 -6.58
C SER A 5 24.98 23.71 -7.34
N LYS A 6 25.34 22.52 -7.84
CA LYS A 6 24.38 21.54 -8.36
C LYS A 6 23.41 21.25 -7.23
N ARG A 7 22.20 21.80 -7.34
CA ARG A 7 21.06 21.52 -6.49
C ARG A 7 20.88 20.00 -6.49
N ARG A 8 21.40 19.35 -5.46
CA ARG A 8 21.21 17.92 -5.21
C ARG A 8 19.70 17.77 -5.06
N SER A 9 19.07 17.29 -6.13
CA SER A 9 17.69 16.84 -6.08
C SER A 9 17.65 15.80 -4.99
N GLN A 10 17.28 16.23 -3.78
CA GLN A 10 16.75 15.33 -2.78
C GLN A 10 15.46 14.81 -3.41
N SER A 11 15.61 13.79 -4.26
CA SER A 11 14.64 12.75 -4.40
C SER A 11 14.36 12.37 -2.97
N ARG A 12 13.24 12.89 -2.41
CA ARG A 12 12.75 12.43 -1.12
C ARG A 12 12.78 10.93 -1.29
N ALA A 13 13.71 10.26 -0.60
CA ALA A 13 13.78 8.82 -0.61
C ALA A 13 12.37 8.43 -0.21
N LEU A 14 11.62 7.90 -1.18
CA LEU A 14 10.29 7.45 -0.92
C LEU A 14 10.48 6.51 0.27
N VAL A 15 9.77 6.78 1.37
CA VAL A 15 9.91 6.03 2.63
C VAL A 15 9.65 4.53 2.41
N PHE A 16 9.16 4.16 1.21
CA PHE A 16 8.89 2.82 0.76
C PHE A 16 9.51 2.56 -0.62
N GLU A 17 10.10 1.37 -0.76
CA GLU A 17 10.46 0.73 -2.04
C GLU A 17 9.26 0.71 -3.01
N GLN A 18 9.51 0.79 -4.33
CA GLN A 18 8.46 0.83 -5.35
C GLN A 18 7.52 -0.38 -5.26
N ARG A 19 8.05 -1.55 -4.85
CA ARG A 19 7.29 -2.77 -4.63
C ARG A 19 6.27 -2.64 -3.50
N ASN A 20 6.63 -1.95 -2.43
CA ASN A 20 5.77 -1.82 -1.27
C ASN A 20 4.60 -0.86 -1.52
N TYR A 21 4.82 0.17 -2.34
CA TYR A 21 3.73 1.00 -2.86
C TYR A 21 2.73 0.21 -3.72
N LEU A 22 3.19 -0.80 -4.46
CA LEU A 22 2.33 -1.66 -5.26
C LEU A 22 1.47 -2.57 -4.37
N LEU A 23 2.05 -3.14 -3.31
CA LEU A 23 1.30 -3.92 -2.31
C LEU A 23 0.27 -3.05 -1.57
N LEU A 24 0.65 -1.83 -1.20
CA LEU A 24 -0.25 -0.88 -0.58
C LEU A 24 -1.42 -0.50 -1.51
N ALA A 25 -1.14 -0.25 -2.79
CA ALA A 25 -2.17 0.02 -3.80
C ALA A 25 -3.11 -1.19 -3.99
N LEU A 26 -2.57 -2.41 -3.96
CA LEU A 26 -3.36 -3.64 -4.04
C LEU A 26 -4.32 -3.76 -2.85
N GLY A 27 -3.84 -3.53 -1.63
CA GLY A 27 -4.69 -3.56 -0.43
C GLY A 27 -5.80 -2.52 -0.47
N VAL A 28 -5.51 -1.29 -0.91
CA VAL A 28 -6.53 -0.26 -1.12
C VAL A 28 -7.55 -0.68 -2.19
N ALA A 29 -7.09 -1.25 -3.31
CA ALA A 29 -7.97 -1.72 -4.37
C ALA A 29 -8.93 -2.83 -3.88
N LEU A 30 -8.45 -3.76 -3.04
CA LEU A 30 -9.29 -4.79 -2.44
C LEU A 30 -10.41 -4.21 -1.57
N ILE A 31 -10.10 -3.19 -0.76
CA ILE A 31 -11.10 -2.49 0.06
C ILE A 31 -12.14 -1.82 -0.84
N VAL A 32 -11.70 -1.09 -1.87
CA VAL A 32 -12.59 -0.43 -2.84
C VAL A 32 -13.49 -1.44 -3.53
N ILE A 33 -12.95 -2.59 -3.97
CA ILE A 33 -13.73 -3.66 -4.59
C ILE A 33 -14.76 -4.24 -3.61
N GLY A 34 -14.37 -4.49 -2.35
CA GLY A 34 -15.27 -5.01 -1.32
C GLY A 34 -16.49 -4.11 -1.07
N PHE A 35 -16.26 -2.79 -0.98
CA PHE A 35 -17.34 -1.80 -0.83
C PHE A 35 -18.12 -1.59 -2.14
N THR A 36 -17.46 -1.63 -3.29
CA THR A 36 -18.15 -1.49 -4.59
C THR A 36 -19.05 -2.69 -4.86
N ALA A 37 -18.61 -3.90 -4.52
CA ALA A 37 -19.43 -5.10 -4.62
C ALA A 37 -20.68 -5.02 -3.72
N MET A 38 -20.51 -4.49 -2.50
CA MET A 38 -21.64 -4.21 -1.59
C MET A 38 -22.61 -3.18 -2.19
N TYR A 39 -22.07 -2.11 -2.81
CA TYR A 39 -22.87 -1.08 -3.46
C TYR A 39 -23.66 -1.60 -4.65
N LEU A 40 -23.03 -2.41 -5.52
CA LEU A 40 -23.66 -2.98 -6.71
C LEU A 40 -24.73 -4.02 -6.38
N GLU A 41 -24.55 -4.79 -5.31
CA GLU A 41 -25.54 -5.78 -4.90
C GLU A 41 -26.86 -5.12 -4.47
N ASN A 42 -26.84 -3.83 -4.06
CA ASN A 42 -27.98 -2.99 -3.66
C ASN A 42 -28.95 -3.64 -2.63
N ALA A 43 -28.54 -4.77 -2.07
CA ALA A 43 -29.23 -5.57 -1.08
C ALA A 43 -28.26 -5.76 0.08
N TYR A 44 -28.47 -5.01 1.16
CA TYR A 44 -27.65 -5.09 2.37
C TYR A 44 -27.67 -6.49 3.03
N LYS A 45 -28.62 -7.35 2.63
CA LYS A 45 -28.72 -8.77 3.02
C LYS A 45 -28.29 -9.74 1.92
N GLY A 46 -27.69 -9.22 0.86
CA GLY A 46 -27.15 -10.03 -0.22
C GLY A 46 -25.97 -10.88 0.27
N PHE A 47 -25.77 -12.02 -0.37
CA PHE A 47 -24.75 -12.98 0.02
C PHE A 47 -23.34 -12.38 -0.09
N ILE A 48 -23.11 -11.52 -1.09
CA ILE A 48 -21.82 -10.85 -1.32
C ILE A 48 -21.55 -9.86 -0.19
N SER A 49 -22.50 -8.99 0.13
CA SER A 49 -22.42 -7.97 1.17
C SER A 49 -22.18 -8.55 2.57
N LEU A 50 -22.77 -9.71 2.88
CA LEU A 50 -22.68 -10.32 4.22
C LEU A 50 -21.46 -11.23 4.41
N ASN A 51 -20.97 -11.87 3.35
CA ASN A 51 -19.90 -12.87 3.46
C ASN A 51 -18.62 -12.47 2.72
N VAL A 52 -18.75 -11.99 1.49
CA VAL A 52 -17.61 -11.75 0.59
C VAL A 52 -16.98 -10.38 0.86
N SER A 53 -17.81 -9.33 0.96
CA SER A 53 -17.36 -7.96 1.20
C SER A 53 -16.59 -7.82 2.53
N PRO A 54 -17.05 -8.35 3.68
CA PRO A 54 -16.29 -8.24 4.93
C PRO A 54 -14.93 -8.93 4.85
N VAL A 55 -14.86 -10.11 4.22
CA VAL A 55 -13.60 -10.85 4.04
C VAL A 55 -12.63 -10.09 3.14
N LEU A 56 -13.12 -9.53 2.03
CA LEU A 56 -12.29 -8.70 1.13
C LEU A 56 -11.76 -7.44 1.81
N ILE A 57 -12.60 -6.76 2.60
CA ILE A 57 -12.20 -5.54 3.32
C ILE A 57 -11.15 -5.87 4.38
N VAL A 58 -11.37 -6.92 5.19
CA VAL A 58 -10.40 -7.37 6.19
C VAL A 58 -9.09 -7.83 5.54
N GLY A 59 -9.17 -8.57 4.43
CA GLY A 59 -8.00 -8.96 3.64
C GLY A 59 -7.23 -7.76 3.10
N GLY A 60 -7.92 -6.75 2.58
CA GLY A 60 -7.31 -5.51 2.11
C GLY A 60 -6.60 -4.74 3.23
N TYR A 61 -7.17 -4.68 4.44
CA TYR A 61 -6.50 -4.10 5.60
C TYR A 61 -5.29 -4.91 6.04
N ALA A 62 -5.37 -6.25 6.05
CA ALA A 62 -4.23 -7.11 6.35
C ALA A 62 -3.09 -6.91 5.35
N GLU A 63 -3.40 -6.78 4.06
CA GLU A 63 -2.42 -6.48 3.00
C GLU A 63 -1.76 -5.11 3.20
N ILE A 64 -2.53 -4.07 3.54
CA ILE A 64 -1.98 -2.75 3.85
C ILE A 64 -1.05 -2.83 5.07
N ILE A 65 -1.46 -3.54 6.12
CA ILE A 65 -0.63 -3.74 7.31
C ILE A 65 0.66 -4.48 6.95
N TYR A 66 0.58 -5.53 6.14
CA TYR A 66 1.74 -6.27 5.66
C TYR A 66 2.68 -5.38 4.84
N ALA A 67 2.13 -4.59 3.90
CA ALA A 67 2.92 -3.63 3.13
C ALA A 67 3.60 -2.61 4.06
N LEU A 68 2.87 -2.03 5.02
CA LEU A 68 3.46 -1.06 5.94
C LEU A 68 4.55 -1.67 6.84
N LEU A 69 4.37 -2.90 7.31
CA LEU A 69 5.35 -3.64 8.11
C LEU A 69 6.55 -4.10 7.28
N TRP A 70 6.35 -4.40 5.99
CA TRP A 70 7.41 -4.70 5.04
C TRP A 70 8.10 -3.40 4.59
N SER A 71 8.71 -2.72 5.55
CA SER A 71 9.67 -1.65 5.31
C SER A 71 11.07 -2.26 5.30
N PRO A 72 11.89 -2.08 4.25
CA PRO A 72 13.29 -2.50 4.24
C PRO A 72 14.16 -1.56 5.12
N SER A 73 13.70 -1.28 6.34
CA SER A 73 14.47 -0.51 7.32
C SER A 73 15.67 -1.28 7.88
N ASP A 74 15.87 -2.54 7.47
CA ASP A 74 16.96 -3.41 7.92
C ASP A 74 17.99 -3.76 6.83
N ASP A 75 18.01 -3.05 5.70
CA ASP A 75 19.13 -3.10 4.73
C ASP A 75 19.98 -1.81 4.76
N ALA A 76 20.00 -1.11 5.90
CA ALA A 76 20.84 0.08 6.14
C ALA A 76 22.07 -0.21 7.02
N SER A 77 22.54 -1.46 7.09
CA SER A 77 23.80 -1.78 7.78
C SER A 77 24.46 -3.06 7.24
N GLN A 78 24.59 -3.16 5.91
CA GLN A 78 25.51 -4.12 5.30
C GLN A 78 26.28 -3.43 4.17
N ASP A 79 27.07 -2.43 4.55
CA ASP A 79 28.26 -1.99 3.83
C ASP A 79 29.32 -1.70 4.90
N ASP A 80 29.83 -2.78 5.50
CA ASP A 80 31.09 -2.79 6.23
C ASP A 80 32.22 -2.87 5.19
N GLY A 81 33.11 -1.86 5.20
CA GLY A 81 34.33 -1.76 4.42
C GLY A 81 35.16 -0.55 4.79
#